data_AF-A0A9X6T484-F1
#
_entry.id   AF-A0A9X6T484-F1
#
_cell.length_a   1.000
_cell.length_b   1.000
_cell.length_c   1.000
_cell.angle_alpha   90.00
_cell.angle_beta   90.00
_cell.angle_gamma   90.00
#
_symmetry.space_group_name_H-M   'P 1'
#
loop_
_entity.id
_entity.type
_entity.pdbx_description
1 polymer ?
#
loop_
_entity_poly.entity_id
_entity_poly.type
_entity_poly.pdbx_seq_one_letter_code
_entity_poly.pdbx_strand_id
1 'polypeptide(L)'
;MTLTLLLLVFILIAFISALTIIFKTVKKGLFFNRPYLQSIIVCLLFFTNWILYVTTFYSLLPEKVSEFIFLPIWFFLCILGFITFWREWGNNRVFSIWIGFLSLTSFLFGLLLLVISGM
;
A
#
# COMPACT_ATOMS: atom_id res chain seq x y z
N MET A 1 16.50 2.08 14.56
CA MET A 1 17.28 1.73 13.35
C MET A 1 17.05 0.29 12.89
N THR A 2 17.09 -0.72 13.77
CA THR A 2 16.80 -2.12 13.40
C THR A 2 15.35 -2.37 13.01
N LEU A 3 14.39 -1.78 13.72
CA LEU A 3 12.95 -1.93 13.44
C LEU A 3 12.53 -1.27 12.12
N THR A 4 13.05 -0.09 11.81
CA THR A 4 12.80 0.62 10.53
C THR A 4 13.39 -0.12 9.33
N LEU A 5 14.59 -0.70 9.50
CA LEU A 5 15.20 -1.58 8.49
C LEU A 5 14.39 -2.86 8.26
N LEU A 6 13.89 -3.48 9.33
CA LEU A 6 13.05 -4.68 9.23
C LEU A 6 11.73 -4.37 8.50
N LEU A 7 11.13 -3.20 8.78
CA LEU A 7 9.94 -2.71 8.11
C LEU A 7 10.20 -2.42 6.63
N LEU A 8 11.32 -1.78 6.30
CA LEU A 8 11.77 -1.56 4.92
C LEU A 8 11.88 -2.88 4.15
N VAL A 9 12.55 -3.87 4.74
CA VAL A 9 12.74 -5.19 4.12
C VAL A 9 11.40 -5.88 3.90
N PHE A 10 10.48 -5.80 4.88
CA PHE A 10 9.13 -6.35 4.75
C PHE A 10 8.34 -5.71 3.59
N ILE A 11 8.41 -4.38 3.47
CA ILE A 11 7.76 -3.64 2.36
C ILE A 11 8.39 -4.00 1.02
N LEU A 12 9.72 -4.11 0.94
CA LEU A 12 10.41 -4.50 -0.29
C LEU A 12 10.05 -5.93 -0.72
N ILE A 13 9.94 -6.86 0.22
CA ILE A 13 9.48 -8.23 -0.06
C ILE A 13 8.03 -8.20 -0.59
N ALA A 14 7.14 -7.44 0.07
CA ALA A 14 5.75 -7.28 -0.39
C ALA A 14 5.67 -6.61 -1.79
N PHE A 15 6.61 -5.71 -2.11
CA PHE A 15 6.70 -5.07 -3.42
C PHE A 15 7.13 -6.05 -4.51
N ILE A 16 8.18 -6.83 -4.25
CA ILE A 16 8.69 -7.82 -5.19
C ILE A 16 7.67 -8.94 -5.41
N SER A 17 6.93 -9.35 -4.37
CA SER A 17 5.86 -10.34 -4.49
C SER A 17 4.69 -9.81 -5.31
N ALA A 18 4.26 -8.55 -5.10
CA ALA A 18 3.23 -7.93 -5.92
C ALA A 18 3.66 -7.83 -7.40
N LEU A 19 4.89 -7.40 -7.67
CA LEU A 19 5.44 -7.32 -9.03
C LEU A 19 5.51 -8.69 -9.71
N THR A 20 5.97 -9.73 -9.01
CA THR A 20 6.03 -11.09 -9.58
C THR A 20 4.64 -11.65 -9.87
N ILE A 21 3.64 -11.36 -9.05
CA ILE A 21 2.24 -11.72 -9.32
C ILE A 21 1.75 -11.00 -10.57
N ILE A 22 1.94 -9.68 -10.67
CA ILE A 22 1.54 -8.89 -11.84
C ILE A 22 2.22 -9.45 -13.11
N PHE A 23 3.53 -9.68 -13.08
CA PHE A 23 4.27 -10.19 -14.23
C PHE A 23 3.83 -11.59 -14.65
N LYS A 24 3.58 -12.47 -13.67
CA LYS A 24 3.09 -13.84 -13.93
C LYS A 24 1.68 -13.84 -14.50
N THR A 25 0.80 -12.94 -14.01
CA THR A 25 -0.56 -12.77 -14.53
C THR A 25 -0.56 -12.19 -15.96
N VAL A 26 0.30 -11.20 -16.24
CA VAL A 26 0.42 -10.59 -17.59
C VAL A 26 1.02 -11.57 -18.60
N LYS A 27 2.08 -12.30 -18.23
CA LYS A 27 2.86 -13.13 -19.15
C LYS A 27 2.18 -14.48 -19.49
N LYS A 28 1.37 -15.03 -18.57
CA LYS A 28 0.79 -16.37 -18.78
C LYS A 28 -0.62 -16.39 -19.36
N GLY A 29 -1.43 -15.32 -19.28
CA GLY A 29 -2.80 -15.30 -19.83
C GLY A 29 -3.73 -16.43 -19.36
N LEU A 30 -3.28 -17.31 -18.46
CA LEU A 30 -3.82 -18.66 -18.32
C LEU A 30 -4.62 -18.89 -17.04
N PHE A 31 -4.68 -17.95 -16.09
CA PHE A 31 -5.39 -18.24 -14.84
C PHE A 31 -6.20 -17.11 -14.20
N PHE A 32 -5.99 -15.85 -14.56
CA PHE A 32 -6.84 -14.76 -14.08
C PHE A 32 -6.87 -13.68 -15.14
N ASN A 33 -8.05 -13.13 -15.41
CA ASN A 33 -8.19 -11.92 -16.22
C ASN A 33 -7.17 -10.88 -15.77
N ARG A 34 -6.63 -10.10 -16.72
CA ARG A 34 -5.65 -9.06 -16.42
C ARG A 34 -6.19 -8.17 -15.28
N PRO A 35 -5.39 -7.90 -14.23
CA PRO A 35 -5.83 -7.02 -13.17
C PRO A 35 -6.14 -5.64 -13.76
N TYR A 36 -7.17 -4.98 -13.23
CA TYR A 36 -7.53 -3.65 -13.72
C TYR A 36 -6.35 -2.69 -13.56
N LEU A 37 -6.09 -1.85 -14.57
CA LEU A 37 -5.05 -0.81 -14.51
C LEU A 37 -5.21 0.07 -13.26
N GLN A 38 -6.44 0.33 -12.83
CA GLN A 38 -6.76 1.08 -11.61
C GLN A 38 -6.17 0.41 -10.35
N SER A 39 -6.32 -0.91 -10.23
CA SER A 39 -5.80 -1.67 -9.09
C SER A 39 -4.27 -1.69 -9.08
N ILE A 40 -3.62 -1.72 -10.25
CA ILE A 40 -2.15 -1.58 -10.36
C ILE A 40 -1.69 -0.18 -9.92
N ILE A 41 -2.40 0.87 -10.35
CA ILE A 41 -2.08 2.27 -9.97
C ILE A 41 -2.21 2.46 -8.46
N VAL A 42 -3.29 1.97 -7.84
CA VAL A 42 -3.49 2.04 -6.38
C VAL A 42 -2.40 1.26 -5.65
N CYS A 43 -2.01 0.09 -6.15
CA CYS A 43 -0.91 -0.68 -5.60
C CYS A 43 0.42 0.11 -5.62
N LEU A 44 0.77 0.72 -6.76
CA LEU A 44 1.95 1.57 -6.89
C LEU A 44 1.91 2.76 -5.91
N LEU A 45 0.76 3.43 -5.81
CA LEU A 45 0.58 4.56 -4.88
C LEU A 45 0.81 4.15 -3.41
N PHE A 46 0.32 2.99 -3.00
CA PHE A 46 0.61 2.45 -1.67
C PHE A 46 2.11 2.26 -1.45
N PHE A 47 2.81 1.65 -2.41
CA PHE A 47 4.24 1.43 -2.29
C PHE A 47 5.03 2.74 -2.25
N THR A 48 4.68 3.72 -3.09
CA THR A 48 5.29 5.04 -3.03
C THR A 48 5.09 5.67 -1.66
N ASN A 49 3.87 5.61 -1.10
CA ASN A 49 3.59 6.20 0.20
C ASN A 49 4.36 5.50 1.34
N TRP A 50 4.43 4.17 1.32
CA TRP A 50 5.23 3.39 2.28
C TRP A 50 6.72 3.69 2.17
N ILE A 51 7.26 3.83 0.96
CA ILE A 51 8.66 4.21 0.75
C ILE A 51 8.92 5.61 1.31
N LEU A 52 8.06 6.59 1.00
CA LEU A 52 8.18 7.97 1.52
C LEU A 52 8.14 8.02 3.06
N TYR A 53 7.33 7.17 3.68
CA TYR A 53 7.28 7.03 5.13
C TYR A 53 8.58 6.46 5.70
N VAL A 54 9.08 5.35 5.14
CA VAL A 54 10.28 4.69 5.66
C VAL A 54 11.56 5.47 5.38
N THR A 55 11.65 6.20 4.26
CA THR A 55 12.78 7.09 3.99
C THR A 55 12.75 8.37 4.82
N THR A 56 11.78 8.51 5.74
CA THR A 56 11.57 9.70 6.57
C THR A 56 11.50 10.98 5.73
N PHE A 57 11.05 10.89 4.48
CA PHE A 57 10.98 12.06 3.60
C PHE A 57 10.07 13.15 4.19
N TYR A 58 9.03 12.70 4.88
CA TYR A 58 8.10 13.54 5.62
C TYR A 58 8.74 14.31 6.81
N SER A 59 9.91 13.90 7.33
CA SER A 59 10.61 14.66 8.38
C SER A 59 11.47 15.80 7.83
N LEU A 60 11.66 15.88 6.51
CA LEU A 60 12.28 17.04 5.86
C LEU A 60 11.31 18.24 5.78
N LEU A 61 10.01 17.97 5.92
CA LEU A 61 8.95 18.97 5.93
C LEU A 61 8.67 19.43 7.38
N PRO A 62 8.21 20.67 7.60
CA PRO A 62 7.81 21.14 8.92
C PRO A 62 6.81 20.17 9.58
N GLU A 63 7.04 19.77 10.83
CA GLU A 63 6.27 18.71 11.51
C GLU A 63 4.75 18.89 11.39
N LYS A 64 4.26 20.11 11.59
CA LYS A 64 2.82 20.43 11.47
C LYS A 64 2.24 20.26 10.07
N VAL A 65 3.04 20.51 9.03
CA VAL A 65 2.61 20.37 7.63
C VAL A 65 2.68 18.90 7.22
N SER A 66 3.69 18.20 7.72
CA SER A 66 3.94 16.79 7.46
C SER A 66 2.83 15.89 8.00
N GLU A 67 2.48 16.00 9.29
CA GLU A 67 1.39 15.23 9.88
C GLU A 67 0.05 15.52 9.19
N PHE A 68 -0.23 16.79 8.90
CA PHE A 68 -1.49 17.21 8.28
C PHE A 68 -1.68 16.68 6.86
N ILE A 69 -0.62 16.46 6.10
CA ILE A 69 -0.70 15.93 4.73
C ILE A 69 -0.64 14.40 4.75
N PHE A 70 0.21 13.84 5.60
CA PHE A 70 0.49 12.42 5.66
C PHE A 70 -0.73 11.60 6.07
N LEU A 71 -1.36 11.96 7.20
CA LEU A 71 -2.50 11.22 7.76
C LEU A 71 -3.69 11.16 6.79
N PRO A 72 -4.16 12.27 6.22
CA PRO A 72 -5.27 12.25 5.27
C PRO A 72 -4.94 11.43 4.01
N ILE A 73 -3.75 11.61 3.42
CA ILE A 73 -3.33 10.84 2.23
C ILE A 73 -3.30 9.35 2.53
N TRP A 74 -2.80 8.97 3.70
CA TRP A 74 -2.74 7.57 4.12
C TRP A 74 -4.15 6.95 4.23
N PHE A 75 -5.10 7.66 4.84
CA PHE A 75 -6.49 7.21 4.93
C PHE A 75 -7.20 7.19 3.57
N PHE A 76 -6.97 8.18 2.71
CA PHE A 76 -7.49 8.17 1.34
C PHE A 76 -7.02 6.95 0.54
N LEU A 77 -5.74 6.58 0.69
CA LEU A 77 -5.20 5.38 0.04
C LEU A 77 -5.84 4.11 0.59
N CYS A 78 -6.11 4.02 1.90
CA CYS A 78 -6.86 2.91 2.49
C CYS A 78 -8.26 2.77 1.89
N ILE A 79 -9.01 3.87 1.74
CA ILE A 79 -10.34 3.86 1.11
C ILE A 79 -10.25 3.38 -0.34
N LEU A 80 -9.29 3.90 -1.12
CA LEU A 80 -9.05 3.46 -2.50
C LEU A 80 -8.64 1.98 -2.58
N GLY A 81 -7.87 1.49 -1.60
CA GLY A 81 -7.50 0.08 -1.45
C GLY A 81 -8.73 -0.82 -1.24
N PHE A 82 -9.67 -0.41 -0.40
CA PHE A 82 -10.92 -1.17 -0.20
C PHE A 82 -11.83 -1.14 -1.43
N ILE A 83 -11.91 -0.01 -2.14
CA ILE A 83 -12.70 0.09 -3.38
C ILE A 83 -12.10 -0.83 -4.45
N THR A 84 -10.78 -0.80 -4.63
CA THR A 84 -10.09 -1.65 -5.61
C THR A 84 -10.16 -3.13 -5.22
N PHE A 85 -10.09 -3.46 -3.93
CA PHE A 85 -10.37 -4.81 -3.44
C PHE A 85 -11.75 -5.32 -3.88
N TRP A 86 -12.82 -4.57 -3.60
CA TRP A 86 -14.17 -4.99 -3.97
C TRP A 86 -14.32 -5.15 -5.49
N ARG A 87 -13.74 -4.22 -6.26
CA ARG A 87 -13.81 -4.23 -7.72
C ARG A 87 -13.02 -5.39 -8.34
N GLU A 88 -11.88 -5.75 -7.76
CA GLU A 88 -11.01 -6.81 -8.27
C GLU A 88 -11.46 -8.21 -7.81
N TRP A 89 -12.27 -8.31 -6.75
CA TRP A 89 -12.77 -9.58 -6.19
C TRP A 89 -13.44 -10.48 -7.24
N GLY A 90 -14.18 -9.89 -8.18
CA GLY A 90 -14.85 -10.61 -9.26
C GLY A 90 -13.96 -10.97 -10.47
N ASN A 91 -12.78 -10.36 -10.58
CA ASN A 91 -11.90 -10.49 -11.75
C ASN A 91 -10.67 -11.35 -11.44
N ASN A 92 -9.90 -10.95 -10.42
CA ASN A 92 -8.70 -11.62 -9.99
C ASN A 92 -8.67 -11.70 -8.46
N ARG A 93 -9.19 -12.81 -7.93
CA ARG A 93 -9.25 -13.06 -6.48
C ARG A 93 -7.89 -12.99 -5.81
N VAL A 94 -6.82 -13.49 -6.45
CA VAL A 94 -5.48 -13.46 -5.86
C VAL A 94 -5.02 -12.01 -5.71
N PHE A 95 -5.11 -11.21 -6.78
CA PHE A 95 -4.70 -9.81 -6.73
C PHE A 95 -5.56 -8.98 -5.78
N SER A 96 -6.86 -9.27 -5.73
CA SER A 96 -7.78 -8.70 -4.76
C SER A 96 -7.31 -8.97 -3.33
N ILE A 97 -7.08 -10.23 -2.94
CA ILE A 97 -6.65 -10.59 -1.57
C ILE A 97 -5.35 -9.84 -1.19
N TRP A 98 -4.41 -9.73 -2.13
CA TRP A 98 -3.17 -8.98 -1.91
C TRP A 98 -3.41 -7.49 -1.63
N ILE A 99 -4.22 -6.82 -2.45
CA ILE A 99 -4.57 -5.40 -2.24
C ILE A 99 -5.34 -5.22 -0.93
N GLY A 100 -6.27 -6.12 -0.63
CA GLY A 100 -7.04 -6.10 0.62
C GLY A 100 -6.12 -6.20 1.83
N PHE A 101 -5.18 -7.14 1.83
CA PHE A 101 -4.20 -7.29 2.90
C PHE A 101 -3.34 -6.04 3.06
N LEU A 102 -2.87 -5.46 1.94
CA LEU A 102 -2.03 -4.25 1.94
C LEU A 102 -2.79 -3.01 2.44
N SER A 103 -4.07 -2.90 2.09
CA SER A 103 -4.97 -1.85 2.59
C SER A 103 -5.22 -1.99 4.09
N LEU A 104 -5.46 -3.22 4.57
CA LEU A 104 -5.78 -3.49 5.97
C LEU A 104 -4.58 -3.25 6.88
N THR A 105 -3.38 -3.69 6.48
CA THR A 105 -2.14 -3.40 7.21
C THR A 105 -1.85 -1.90 7.22
N SER A 106 -2.02 -1.21 6.09
CA SER A 106 -1.83 0.25 6.01
C SER A 106 -2.83 1.00 6.89
N PHE A 107 -4.08 0.55 6.96
CA PHE A 107 -5.10 1.14 7.82
C PHE A 107 -4.78 0.98 9.31
N LEU A 108 -4.34 -0.21 9.73
CA LEU A 108 -3.90 -0.46 11.11
C LEU A 108 -2.72 0.43 11.50
N PHE A 109 -1.75 0.61 10.60
CA PHE A 109 -0.65 1.54 10.81
C PHE A 109 -1.11 3.00 10.89
N GLY A 110 -2.01 3.42 10.01
CA GLY A 110 -2.59 4.77 10.05
C GLY A 110 -3.35 5.04 11.35
N LEU A 111 -4.10 4.06 11.86
CA LEU A 111 -4.77 4.14 13.16
C LEU A 111 -3.78 4.24 14.32
N LEU A 112 -2.73 3.41 14.33
CA LEU A 112 -1.68 3.48 15.35
C LEU A 112 -1.02 4.86 15.37
N LEU A 113 -0.71 5.41 14.20
CA LEU A 113 -0.13 6.74 14.07
C LEU A 113 -1.06 7.84 14.55
N LEU A 114 -2.36 7.76 14.24
CA LEU A 114 -3.37 8.69 14.75
C LEU A 114 -3.42 8.67 16.29
N VAL A 115 -3.41 7.49 16.90
CA VAL A 115 -3.42 7.34 18.37
C VAL A 115 -2.15 7.92 18.99
N ILE A 116 -0.99 7.74 18.37
CA ILE A 116 0.28 8.27 18.86
C ILE A 116 0.36 9.79 18.70
N SER A 117 -0.12 10.35 17.57
CA SER A 117 -0.10 11.79 17.28
C SER A 117 -1.16 12.57 18.09
N GLY A 118 -2.24 11.91 18.50
CA GLY A 118 -3.28 12.47 19.36
C GLY A 118 -3.00 12.41 20.87
N MET A 119 -1.89 11.79 21.28
CA MET A 119 -1.37 11.79 22.67
C MET A 119 -0.35 12.91 22.86
#